data_AF-A0A3P7Q6Q4-F1
#
_entry.id   AF-A0A3P7Q6Q4-F1
#
_cell.length_a   1.000
_cell.length_b   1.000
_cell.length_c   1.000
_cell.angle_alpha   90.00
_cell.angle_beta   90.00
_cell.angle_gamma   90.00
#
_symmetry.space_group_name_H-M   'P 1'
#
loop_
_entity.id
_entity.type
_entity.pdbx_description
1 polymer ?
#
loop_
_entity_poly.entity_id
_entity_poly.type
_entity_poly.pdbx_seq_one_letter_code
_entity_poly.pdbx_strand_id
1 'polypeptide(L)'
;MFQDCPSGTFCVRNSSNKGDYTLTLKYGERIRLIKIIVLGGNCGFTHDTLKFDSVVSLIHYYRRNSLEEYNRQLSTVLLYPLRKPNFERTSWIIDGEHSVEHLLCQLRGLQAAYLRVIRRDDQVSGELDSLREELQKKRHAWAAFTATHALFLTQMELLENNRKLLSDQSEIEQLNNNREVQQRRLESIRFQQVQMSDQIETIEKNIKENEVLHCSLMPKLSKLHRELNTCQFRLCQMNVSQVAMDKILQEVSFLADTEPEPLARILLQLTLRWQPDRYLALDCTKVFHLFLSFLLIANRCCALTHSVNKTNSGAHKGSWCDHAF
;
A
#
# COMPACT_ATOMS: atom_id res chain seq x y z
N MET A 1 -11.22 -4.13 -15.30
CA MET A 1 -10.69 -5.27 -16.09
C MET A 1 -10.45 -4.94 -17.56
N PHE A 2 -11.36 -4.25 -18.26
CA PHE A 2 -11.23 -3.92 -19.69
C PHE A 2 -10.75 -2.49 -20.01
N GLN A 3 -10.43 -1.68 -18.98
CA GLN A 3 -10.19 -0.24 -19.13
C GLN A 3 -8.92 0.06 -19.95
N ASP A 4 -7.89 -0.78 -19.82
CA ASP A 4 -6.61 -0.67 -20.53
C ASP A 4 -6.42 -1.74 -21.64
N CYS A 5 -7.50 -2.45 -22.02
CA CYS A 5 -7.43 -3.53 -23.00
C CYS A 5 -7.69 -3.03 -24.43
N PRO A 6 -7.02 -3.58 -25.46
CA PRO A 6 -7.25 -3.20 -26.85
C PRO A 6 -8.65 -3.60 -27.34
N SER A 7 -9.14 -2.91 -28.37
CA SER A 7 -10.40 -3.27 -29.06
C SER A 7 -10.33 -4.70 -29.60
N GLY A 8 -11.44 -5.44 -29.48
CA GLY A 8 -11.51 -6.87 -29.78
C GLY A 8 -11.23 -7.79 -28.58
N THR A 9 -10.98 -7.22 -27.39
CA THR A 9 -10.82 -8.00 -26.16
C THR A 9 -12.16 -8.50 -25.63
N PHE A 10 -12.29 -9.79 -25.30
CA PHE A 10 -13.58 -10.38 -24.94
C PHE A 10 -13.54 -11.42 -23.80
N CYS A 11 -14.60 -11.55 -23.01
CA CYS A 11 -14.78 -12.66 -22.07
C CYS A 11 -16.23 -13.18 -22.07
N VAL A 12 -16.43 -14.44 -21.70
CA VAL A 12 -17.76 -15.02 -21.48
C VAL A 12 -17.94 -15.26 -19.99
N ARG A 13 -19.09 -14.83 -19.45
CA ARG A 13 -19.47 -15.00 -18.05
C ARG A 13 -20.89 -15.53 -17.94
N ASN A 14 -21.24 -16.06 -16.76
CA ASN A 14 -22.63 -16.42 -16.48
C ASN A 14 -23.54 -15.19 -16.58
N SER A 15 -24.70 -15.38 -17.19
CA SER A 15 -25.78 -14.39 -17.16
C SER A 15 -26.43 -14.37 -15.78
N SER A 16 -27.11 -13.27 -15.44
CA SER A 16 -28.00 -13.22 -14.26
C SER A 16 -29.20 -14.16 -14.42
N ASN A 17 -29.56 -14.53 -15.65
CA ASN A 17 -30.58 -15.52 -15.95
C ASN A 17 -29.97 -16.92 -15.95
N LYS A 18 -30.54 -17.84 -15.17
CA LYS A 18 -30.09 -19.25 -15.12
C LYS A 18 -30.18 -19.89 -16.51
N GLY A 19 -29.06 -20.44 -16.98
CA GLY A 19 -28.96 -21.15 -18.26
C GLY A 19 -28.32 -20.36 -19.40
N ASP A 20 -28.31 -19.02 -19.33
CA ASP A 20 -27.73 -18.16 -20.37
C ASP A 20 -26.32 -17.66 -20.02
N TYR A 21 -25.60 -17.16 -21.01
CA TYR A 21 -24.28 -16.54 -20.83
C TYR A 21 -24.28 -15.08 -21.32
N THR A 22 -23.25 -14.32 -20.93
CA THR A 22 -23.01 -12.97 -21.42
C THR A 22 -21.59 -12.86 -21.97
N LEU A 23 -21.47 -12.49 -23.24
CA LEU A 23 -20.22 -12.11 -23.89
C LEU A 23 -19.98 -10.62 -23.62
N THR A 24 -18.87 -10.32 -22.95
CA THR A 24 -18.39 -8.95 -22.73
C THR A 24 -17.28 -8.66 -23.73
N LEU A 25 -17.42 -7.61 -24.53
CA LEU A 25 -16.49 -7.25 -25.62
C LEU A 25 -16.08 -5.77 -25.51
N LYS A 26 -14.78 -5.48 -25.53
CA LYS A 26 -14.26 -4.12 -25.73
C LYS A 26 -14.25 -3.83 -27.23
N TYR A 27 -14.98 -2.80 -27.66
CA TYR A 27 -15.02 -2.35 -29.05
C TYR A 27 -14.89 -0.83 -29.12
N GLY A 28 -13.80 -0.35 -29.71
CA GLY A 28 -13.37 1.04 -29.55
C GLY A 28 -13.19 1.37 -28.07
N GLU A 29 -13.72 2.52 -27.62
CA GLU A 29 -13.65 2.90 -26.20
C GLU A 29 -14.73 2.27 -25.30
N ARG A 30 -15.71 1.56 -25.87
CA ARG A 30 -16.89 1.08 -25.12
C ARG A 30 -16.82 -0.41 -24.84
N ILE A 31 -17.44 -0.82 -23.72
CA ILE A 31 -17.70 -2.22 -23.40
C ILE A 31 -19.12 -2.56 -23.87
N ARG A 32 -19.25 -3.65 -24.62
CA ARG A 32 -20.52 -4.20 -25.13
C ARG A 32 -20.83 -5.49 -24.39
N LEU A 33 -22.07 -5.63 -23.92
CA LEU A 33 -22.59 -6.84 -23.30
C LEU A 33 -23.56 -7.49 -24.27
N ILE A 34 -23.23 -8.69 -24.75
CA ILE A 34 -24.03 -9.44 -25.72
C ILE A 34 -24.54 -10.70 -25.02
N LYS A 35 -25.86 -10.87 -25.01
CA LYS A 35 -26.47 -12.06 -24.41
C LYS A 35 -26.27 -13.28 -25.32
N ILE A 36 -25.83 -14.39 -24.74
CA ILE A 36 -25.81 -15.69 -25.41
C ILE A 36 -26.97 -16.49 -24.83
N ILE A 37 -27.94 -16.79 -25.69
CA ILE A 37 -29.13 -17.55 -25.36
C ILE A 37 -28.82 -19.02 -25.54
N VAL A 38 -29.20 -19.86 -24.58
CA VAL A 38 -29.06 -21.33 -24.66
C VAL A 38 -30.44 -21.97 -24.54
N LEU A 39 -30.89 -22.68 -25.57
CA LEU A 39 -32.19 -23.35 -25.60
C LEU A 39 -32.08 -24.68 -26.35
N GLY A 40 -32.60 -25.76 -25.75
CA GLY A 40 -32.67 -27.08 -26.41
C GLY A 40 -31.32 -27.67 -26.80
N GLY A 41 -30.23 -27.32 -26.10
CA GLY A 41 -28.86 -27.75 -26.42
C GLY A 41 -28.13 -26.87 -27.44
N ASN A 42 -28.83 -25.94 -28.10
CA ASN A 42 -28.24 -25.00 -29.05
C ASN A 42 -28.09 -23.60 -28.44
N CYS A 43 -27.17 -22.80 -28.97
CA CYS A 43 -26.91 -21.45 -28.52
C CYS A 43 -26.69 -20.45 -29.66
N GLY A 44 -26.90 -19.17 -29.36
CA GLY A 44 -26.83 -18.08 -30.33
C GLY A 44 -27.00 -16.71 -29.67
N PHE A 45 -26.84 -15.64 -30.45
CA PHE A 45 -27.04 -14.27 -29.97
C PHE A 45 -28.50 -13.77 -30.12
N THR A 46 -29.29 -14.42 -30.98
CA THR A 46 -30.74 -14.17 -31.12
C THR A 46 -31.51 -15.48 -31.05
N HIS A 47 -32.79 -15.40 -30.65
CA HIS A 47 -33.67 -16.58 -30.58
C HIS A 47 -33.87 -17.25 -31.95
N ASP A 48 -33.80 -16.47 -33.03
CA ASP A 48 -34.04 -16.96 -34.39
C ASP A 48 -32.80 -17.65 -35.01
N THR A 49 -31.63 -17.58 -34.35
CA THR A 49 -30.36 -18.08 -34.90
C THR A 49 -29.53 -18.89 -33.89
N LEU A 50 -30.16 -19.87 -33.25
CA LEU A 50 -29.49 -20.83 -32.37
C LEU A 50 -28.76 -21.92 -33.18
N LYS A 51 -27.69 -21.54 -33.88
CA LYS A 51 -26.98 -22.40 -34.85
C LYS A 51 -25.84 -23.23 -34.25
N PHE A 52 -25.45 -22.97 -33.00
CA PHE A 52 -24.25 -23.57 -32.39
C PHE A 52 -24.61 -24.59 -31.31
N ASP A 53 -23.97 -25.75 -31.34
CA ASP A 53 -24.11 -26.84 -30.38
C ASP A 53 -23.48 -26.55 -29.00
N SER A 54 -22.64 -25.52 -28.89
CA SER A 54 -22.05 -25.10 -27.62
C SER A 54 -21.60 -23.64 -27.66
N VAL A 55 -21.49 -23.02 -26.48
CA VAL A 55 -20.93 -21.65 -26.36
C VAL A 55 -19.50 -21.59 -26.89
N VAL A 56 -18.75 -22.70 -26.75
CA VAL A 56 -17.38 -22.80 -27.24
C VAL A 56 -17.33 -22.73 -28.76
N SER A 57 -18.20 -23.46 -29.46
CA SER A 57 -18.25 -23.44 -30.93
C SER A 57 -18.73 -22.09 -31.46
N LEU A 58 -19.71 -21.46 -30.81
CA LEU A 58 -20.13 -20.08 -31.09
C LEU A 58 -18.95 -19.11 -31.00
N ILE A 59 -18.21 -19.12 -29.89
CA ILE A 59 -17.05 -18.25 -29.71
C ILE A 59 -16.00 -18.56 -30.77
N HIS A 60 -15.68 -19.83 -31.01
CA HIS A 60 -14.69 -20.23 -32.00
C HIS A 60 -15.02 -19.73 -33.41
N TYR A 61 -16.31 -19.76 -33.79
CA TYR A 61 -16.79 -19.21 -35.05
C TYR A 61 -16.53 -17.70 -35.14
N TYR A 62 -16.95 -16.91 -34.14
CA TYR A 62 -16.77 -15.45 -34.15
C TYR A 62 -15.32 -14.99 -33.86
N ARG A 63 -14.40 -15.91 -33.54
CA ARG A 63 -12.96 -15.63 -33.59
C ARG A 63 -12.42 -15.52 -35.02
N ARG A 64 -13.11 -16.12 -35.98
CA ARG A 64 -12.73 -16.12 -37.41
C ARG A 64 -13.69 -15.32 -38.29
N ASN A 65 -14.93 -15.12 -37.83
CA ASN A 65 -15.99 -14.42 -38.56
C ASN A 65 -16.41 -13.14 -37.82
N SER A 66 -16.71 -12.09 -38.59
CA SER A 66 -17.09 -10.77 -38.06
C SER A 66 -18.40 -10.83 -37.29
N LEU A 67 -18.47 -10.11 -36.17
CA LEU A 67 -19.71 -9.89 -35.42
C LEU A 67 -20.71 -9.02 -36.20
N GLU A 68 -20.34 -8.45 -37.36
CA GLU A 68 -21.27 -7.79 -38.28
C GLU A 68 -22.42 -8.69 -38.74
N GLU A 69 -22.20 -10.01 -38.81
CA GLU A 69 -23.24 -11.00 -39.11
C GLU A 69 -24.39 -10.91 -38.10
N TYR A 70 -24.06 -10.66 -36.83
CA TYR A 70 -25.02 -10.46 -35.76
C TYR A 70 -25.49 -8.99 -35.66
N ASN A 71 -24.55 -8.04 -35.70
CA ASN A 71 -24.85 -6.62 -35.58
C ASN A 71 -23.88 -5.81 -36.45
N ARG A 72 -24.40 -5.18 -37.51
CA ARG A 72 -23.64 -4.36 -38.47
C ARG A 72 -22.81 -3.23 -37.85
N GLN A 73 -23.08 -2.83 -36.60
CA GLN A 73 -22.29 -1.82 -35.89
C GLN A 73 -21.03 -2.39 -35.21
N LEU A 74 -20.84 -3.71 -35.19
CA LEU A 74 -19.72 -4.41 -34.57
C LEU A 74 -18.79 -5.00 -35.63
N SER A 75 -18.10 -4.13 -36.36
CA SER A 75 -17.06 -4.49 -37.35
C SER A 75 -15.79 -5.00 -36.68
N THR A 76 -15.89 -6.17 -36.06
CA THR A 76 -14.79 -6.80 -35.34
C THR A 76 -14.99 -8.29 -35.19
N VAL A 77 -13.90 -9.02 -35.04
CA VAL A 77 -13.89 -10.43 -34.64
C VAL A 77 -13.49 -10.52 -33.17
N LEU A 78 -13.70 -11.68 -32.55
CA LEU A 78 -13.22 -11.97 -31.20
C LEU A 78 -11.70 -12.20 -31.20
N LEU A 79 -10.94 -11.10 -31.18
CA LEU A 79 -9.48 -11.08 -31.34
C LEU A 79 -8.75 -11.59 -30.11
N TYR A 80 -8.94 -10.92 -28.99
CA TYR A 80 -8.15 -11.14 -27.77
C TYR A 80 -9.06 -11.76 -26.72
N PRO A 81 -9.02 -13.08 -26.46
CA PRO A 81 -9.67 -13.58 -25.26
C PRO A 81 -9.05 -12.81 -24.09
N LEU A 82 -9.89 -12.15 -23.29
CA LEU A 82 -9.50 -11.57 -22.02
C LEU A 82 -8.99 -12.76 -21.22
N ARG A 83 -7.68 -12.96 -21.30
CA ARG A 83 -7.01 -14.00 -20.56
C ARG A 83 -7.40 -13.71 -19.12
N LYS A 84 -7.96 -14.70 -18.41
CA LYS A 84 -7.92 -14.68 -16.94
C LYS A 84 -6.52 -14.19 -16.61
N PRO A 85 -6.35 -13.11 -15.83
CA PRO A 85 -5.07 -12.41 -15.64
C PRO A 85 -4.02 -13.48 -15.63
N ASN A 86 -3.22 -13.45 -16.69
CA ASN A 86 -2.44 -14.57 -17.13
C ASN A 86 -1.86 -15.23 -15.86
N PHE A 87 -2.07 -16.53 -15.71
CA PHE A 87 -1.07 -17.40 -15.10
C PHE A 87 0.25 -17.36 -15.94
N GLU A 88 0.58 -16.23 -16.58
CA GLU A 88 1.95 -15.75 -16.70
C GLU A 88 2.44 -15.94 -15.30
N ARG A 89 3.27 -16.97 -15.16
CA ARG A 89 3.96 -17.37 -13.95
C ARG A 89 4.02 -16.14 -13.05
N THR A 90 3.03 -16.02 -12.16
CA THR A 90 3.27 -15.23 -11.00
C THR A 90 4.52 -15.88 -10.43
N SER A 91 5.36 -15.13 -9.74
CA SER A 91 6.56 -15.67 -9.10
C SER A 91 6.25 -16.77 -8.04
N TRP A 92 5.05 -17.39 -8.10
CA TRP A 92 4.24 -18.11 -7.12
C TRP A 92 3.45 -19.27 -7.76
N ILE A 93 3.81 -19.77 -8.96
CA ILE A 93 3.40 -21.12 -9.39
C ILE A 93 4.51 -22.07 -8.92
N ILE A 94 4.19 -22.96 -8.00
CA ILE A 94 5.07 -24.05 -7.60
C ILE A 94 4.41 -25.34 -8.10
N ASP A 95 5.17 -26.06 -8.93
CA ASP A 95 5.00 -27.47 -9.32
C ASP A 95 3.60 -27.99 -9.74
N GLY A 96 2.70 -27.10 -10.15
CA GLY A 96 1.47 -27.48 -10.85
C GLY A 96 0.36 -28.10 -9.99
N GLU A 97 0.56 -28.29 -8.69
CA GLU A 97 -0.49 -28.79 -7.79
C GLU A 97 -1.32 -27.66 -7.16
N HIS A 98 -2.58 -27.59 -7.59
CA HIS A 98 -3.58 -26.65 -7.11
C HIS A 98 -4.27 -27.24 -5.88
N SER A 99 -3.61 -27.23 -4.72
CA SER A 99 -4.26 -27.63 -3.47
C SER A 99 -4.95 -26.44 -2.79
N VAL A 100 -6.15 -26.68 -2.25
CA VAL A 100 -6.94 -25.67 -1.53
C VAL A 100 -6.13 -25.13 -0.34
N GLU A 101 -5.42 -26.02 0.35
CA GLU A 101 -4.61 -25.73 1.53
C GLU A 101 -3.53 -24.70 1.23
N HIS A 102 -2.85 -24.82 0.08
CA HIS A 102 -1.83 -23.86 -0.36
C HIS A 102 -2.42 -22.48 -0.65
N LEU A 103 -3.57 -22.41 -1.32
CA LEU A 103 -4.26 -21.13 -1.57
C LEU A 103 -4.79 -20.49 -0.29
N LEU A 104 -5.26 -21.27 0.68
CA LEU A 104 -5.67 -20.75 2.00
C LEU A 104 -4.47 -20.21 2.79
N CYS A 105 -3.31 -20.85 2.66
CA CYS A 105 -2.05 -20.36 3.24
C CYS A 105 -1.59 -19.05 2.57
N GLN A 106 -1.72 -18.98 1.23
CA GLN A 106 -1.43 -17.77 0.47
C GLN A 106 -2.36 -16.62 0.87
N LEU A 107 -3.67 -16.88 1.00
CA LEU A 107 -4.67 -15.90 1.43
C LEU A 107 -4.26 -15.24 2.76
N ARG A 108 -3.84 -16.05 3.74
CA ARG A 108 -3.40 -15.53 5.04
C ARG A 108 -2.19 -14.62 4.93
N GLY A 109 -1.16 -15.05 4.19
CA GLY A 109 0.07 -14.28 4.01
C GLY A 109 -0.18 -12.94 3.31
N LEU A 110 -0.99 -12.95 2.25
CA LEU A 110 -1.40 -11.75 1.53
C LEU A 110 -2.21 -10.81 2.42
N GLN A 111 -3.14 -11.34 3.22
CA GLN A 111 -3.95 -10.53 4.11
C GLN A 111 -3.11 -9.88 5.21
N ALA A 112 -2.16 -10.62 5.80
CA ALA A 112 -1.26 -10.07 6.82
C ALA A 112 -0.39 -8.93 6.24
N ALA A 113 0.17 -9.13 5.04
CA ALA A 113 0.94 -8.10 4.36
C ALA A 113 0.09 -6.86 4.03
N TYR A 114 -1.14 -7.06 3.57
CA TYR A 114 -2.09 -5.99 3.27
C TYR A 114 -2.42 -5.16 4.52
N LEU A 115 -2.74 -5.82 5.64
CA LEU A 115 -3.03 -5.16 6.91
C LEU A 115 -1.85 -4.35 7.45
N ARG A 116 -0.62 -4.86 7.34
CA ARG A 116 0.58 -4.09 7.71
C ARG A 116 0.71 -2.80 6.90
N VAL A 117 0.48 -2.88 5.59
CA VAL A 117 0.58 -1.70 4.72
C VAL A 117 -0.47 -0.67 5.09
N ILE A 118 -1.74 -1.08 5.26
CA ILE A 118 -2.81 -0.16 5.67
C ILE A 118 -2.50 0.47 7.02
N ARG A 119 -2.17 -0.31 8.04
CA ARG A 119 -1.95 0.25 9.38
C ARG A 119 -0.75 1.20 9.42
N ARG A 120 0.30 0.90 8.66
CA ARG A 120 1.42 1.84 8.54
C ARG A 120 1.02 3.10 7.79
N ASP A 121 0.17 2.99 6.77
CA ASP A 121 -0.36 4.14 6.03
C ASP A 121 -1.24 5.04 6.90
N ASP A 122 -2.14 4.43 7.70
CA ASP A 122 -2.98 5.12 8.67
C ASP A 122 -2.13 5.83 9.74
N GLN A 123 -1.08 5.16 10.23
CA GLN A 123 -0.16 5.75 11.20
C GLN A 123 0.61 6.93 10.61
N VAL A 124 1.14 6.79 9.39
CA VAL A 124 1.85 7.89 8.69
C VAL A 124 0.91 9.07 8.45
N SER A 125 -0.36 8.80 8.12
CA SER A 125 -1.39 9.84 7.97
C SER A 125 -1.64 10.58 9.28
N GLY A 126 -1.78 9.86 10.40
CA GLY A 126 -1.92 10.47 11.73
C GLY A 126 -0.68 11.27 12.17
N GLU A 127 0.52 10.78 11.86
CA GLU A 127 1.79 11.49 12.10
C GLU A 127 1.84 12.79 11.27
N LEU A 128 1.40 12.76 10.00
CA LEU A 128 1.35 13.95 9.14
C LEU A 128 0.39 15.01 9.66
N ASP A 129 -0.80 14.63 10.12
CA ASP A 129 -1.77 15.56 10.70
C ASP A 129 -1.20 16.23 11.95
N SER A 130 -0.58 15.46 12.84
CA SER A 130 0.06 15.98 14.05
C SER A 130 1.21 16.93 13.73
N LEU A 131 2.09 16.57 12.79
CA LEU A 131 3.22 17.42 12.36
C LEU A 131 2.74 18.73 11.70
N ARG A 132 1.67 18.68 10.90
CA ARG A 132 1.11 19.87 10.25
C ARG A 132 0.50 20.82 11.28
N GLU A 133 -0.20 20.30 12.28
CA GLU A 133 -0.72 21.11 13.39
C GLU A 133 0.43 21.75 14.19
N GLU A 134 1.48 20.98 14.50
CA GLU A 134 2.64 21.51 15.20
C GLU A 134 3.36 22.60 14.38
N LEU A 135 3.60 22.36 13.09
CA LEU A 135 4.20 23.33 12.16
C LEU A 135 3.43 24.65 12.18
N GLN A 136 2.10 24.60 12.15
CA GLN A 136 1.28 25.79 12.17
C GLN A 136 1.40 26.57 13.49
N LYS A 137 1.44 25.87 14.63
CA LYS A 137 1.70 26.49 15.95
C LYS A 137 3.07 27.17 15.99
N LYS A 138 4.11 26.51 15.47
CA LYS A 138 5.48 27.06 15.43
C LYS A 138 5.57 28.29 14.53
N ARG A 139 4.97 28.26 13.34
CA ARG A 139 4.90 29.41 12.44
C ARG A 139 4.15 30.60 13.06
N HIS A 140 3.05 30.34 13.76
CA HIS A 140 2.31 31.39 14.46
C HIS A 140 3.16 32.02 15.58
N ALA A 141 3.83 31.20 16.39
CA ALA A 141 4.74 31.69 17.42
C ALA A 141 5.91 32.50 16.84
N TRP A 142 6.52 32.01 15.74
CA TRP A 142 7.57 32.73 15.03
C TRP A 142 7.10 34.10 14.52
N ALA A 143 5.89 34.16 13.95
CA ALA A 143 5.30 35.42 13.50
C ALA A 143 5.04 36.39 14.67
N ALA A 144 4.57 35.88 15.80
CA ALA A 144 4.38 36.68 17.02
C ALA A 144 5.72 37.23 17.56
N PHE A 145 6.78 36.42 17.58
CA PHE A 145 8.12 36.89 17.96
C PHE A 145 8.66 37.93 16.98
N THR A 146 8.42 37.75 15.68
CA THR A 146 8.83 38.70 14.64
C THR A 146 8.14 40.05 14.79
N ALA A 147 6.82 40.05 15.03
CA ALA A 147 6.09 41.28 15.33
C ALA A 147 6.58 41.93 16.63
N THR A 148 6.81 41.14 17.68
CA THR A 148 7.31 41.62 18.97
C THR A 148 8.70 42.24 18.82
N HIS A 149 9.62 41.58 18.11
CA HIS A 149 10.95 42.09 17.82
C HIS A 149 10.89 43.44 17.10
N ALA A 150 10.01 43.58 16.10
CA ALA A 150 9.81 44.85 15.40
C ALA A 150 9.33 45.96 16.35
N LEU A 151 8.38 45.69 17.26
CA LEU A 151 7.94 46.65 18.26
C LEU A 151 9.08 47.11 19.19
N PHE A 152 9.93 46.19 19.64
CA PHE A 152 11.09 46.54 20.47
C PHE A 152 12.14 47.35 19.71
N LEU A 153 12.35 47.11 18.41
CA LEU A 153 13.24 47.95 17.58
C LEU A 153 12.71 49.38 17.49
N THR A 154 11.41 49.56 17.25
CA THR A 154 10.78 50.89 17.26
C THR A 154 10.91 51.57 18.62
N GLN A 155 10.73 50.83 19.72
CA GLN A 155 10.91 51.36 21.06
C GLN A 155 12.37 51.81 21.31
N MET A 156 13.36 51.07 20.81
CA MET A 156 14.76 51.46 20.89
C MET A 156 15.05 52.76 20.12
N GLU A 157 14.48 52.93 18.93
CA GLU A 157 14.62 54.16 18.13
C GLU A 157 14.02 55.37 18.86
N LEU A 158 12.86 55.20 19.52
CA LEU A 158 12.26 56.25 20.35
C LEU A 158 13.15 56.64 21.53
N LEU A 159 13.76 55.67 22.22
CA LEU A 159 14.71 55.94 23.30
C LEU A 159 15.94 56.72 22.80
N GLU A 160 16.45 56.37 21.62
CA GLU A 160 17.57 57.09 21.00
C GLU A 160 17.23 58.53 20.62
N ASN A 161 16.02 58.76 20.13
CA ASN A 161 15.56 60.11 19.81
C ASN A 161 15.33 60.95 21.06
N ASN A 162 14.72 60.40 22.10
CA ASN A 162 14.50 61.10 23.37
C ASN A 162 15.82 61.44 24.08
N ARG A 163 16.83 60.56 23.99
CA ARG A 163 18.16 60.80 24.53
C ARG A 163 18.79 62.10 24.02
N LYS A 164 18.50 62.51 22.77
CA LYS A 164 19.03 63.75 22.16
C LYS A 164 18.45 65.02 22.78
N LEU A 165 17.31 64.91 23.48
CA LEU A 165 16.60 66.03 24.09
C LEU A 165 16.95 66.24 25.58
N LEU A 166 17.62 65.26 26.20
CA LEU A 166 17.97 65.29 27.62
C LEU A 166 19.32 65.95 27.86
N SER A 167 19.41 66.73 28.93
CA SER A 167 20.65 67.39 29.40
C SER A 167 21.00 67.02 30.83
N ASP A 168 20.04 66.55 31.63
CA ASP A 168 20.28 66.13 33.02
C ASP A 168 20.99 64.76 33.06
N GLN A 169 22.09 64.69 33.82
CA GLN A 169 22.93 63.51 33.88
C GLN A 169 22.24 62.29 34.51
N SER A 170 21.39 62.51 35.52
CA SER A 170 20.64 61.44 36.20
C SER A 170 19.58 60.84 35.28
N GLU A 171 18.86 61.69 34.54
CA GLU A 171 17.86 61.26 33.54
C GLU A 171 18.52 60.48 32.40
N ILE A 172 19.71 60.92 31.95
CA ILE A 172 20.51 60.24 30.95
C ILE A 172 20.92 58.83 31.42
N GLU A 173 21.35 58.68 32.67
CA GLU A 173 21.73 57.39 33.26
C GLU A 173 20.54 56.43 33.38
N GLN A 174 19.38 56.91 33.82
CA GLN A 174 18.16 56.11 33.87
C GLN A 174 17.73 55.63 32.48
N LEU A 175 17.82 56.49 31.45
CA LEU A 175 17.51 56.12 30.07
C LEU A 175 18.49 55.05 29.56
N ASN A 176 19.78 55.18 29.83
CA ASN A 176 20.79 54.19 29.43
C ASN A 176 20.52 52.82 30.06
N ASN A 177 20.16 52.78 31.35
CA ASN A 177 19.79 51.54 32.03
C ASN A 177 18.55 50.88 31.37
N ASN A 178 17.53 51.66 31.03
CA ASN A 178 16.34 51.17 30.32
C ASN A 178 16.71 50.61 28.95
N ARG A 179 17.52 51.35 28.17
CA ARG A 179 18.01 50.94 26.87
C ARG A 179 18.74 49.59 26.94
N GLU A 180 19.60 49.40 27.94
CA GLU A 180 20.33 48.16 28.13
C GLU A 180 19.38 46.97 28.39
N VAL A 181 18.37 47.17 29.24
CA VAL A 181 17.35 46.14 29.52
C VAL A 181 16.57 45.78 28.25
N GLN A 182 16.18 46.76 27.43
CA GLN A 182 15.49 46.50 26.16
C GLN A 182 16.37 45.78 25.15
N GLN A 183 17.66 46.12 25.10
CA GLN A 183 18.62 45.46 24.22
C GLN A 183 18.80 43.97 24.59
N ARG A 184 18.96 43.66 25.88
CA ARG A 184 18.99 42.26 26.35
C ARG A 184 17.71 41.52 26.01
N ARG A 185 16.55 42.19 26.05
CA ARG A 185 15.26 41.59 25.66
C ARG A 185 15.17 41.30 24.17
N LEU A 186 15.67 42.20 23.31
CA LEU A 186 15.76 41.98 21.86
C LEU A 186 16.63 40.77 21.52
N GLU A 187 17.81 40.66 22.14
CA GLU A 187 18.70 39.51 21.96
C GLU A 187 18.01 38.20 22.34
N SER A 188 17.26 38.20 23.45
CA SER A 188 16.45 37.04 23.88
C SER A 188 15.35 36.68 22.88
N ILE A 189 14.61 37.66 22.34
CA ILE A 189 13.57 37.41 21.33
C ILE A 189 14.20 36.85 20.04
N ARG A 190 15.33 37.43 19.62
CA ARG A 190 16.05 36.98 18.42
C ARG A 190 16.53 35.54 18.58
N PHE A 191 17.06 35.18 19.74
CA PHE A 191 17.42 33.80 20.06
C PHE A 191 16.21 32.85 19.92
N GLN A 192 15.04 33.24 20.45
CA GLN A 192 13.81 32.46 20.32
C GLN A 192 13.33 32.33 18.86
N GLN A 193 13.50 33.37 18.03
CA GLN A 193 13.17 33.30 16.60
C GLN A 193 14.04 32.29 15.85
N VAL A 194 15.36 32.29 16.11
CA VAL A 194 16.28 31.33 15.49
C VAL A 194 15.91 29.91 15.90
N GLN A 195 15.70 29.67 17.20
CA GLN A 195 15.28 28.37 17.70
C GLN A 195 13.96 27.89 17.08
N MET A 196 13.00 28.79 16.90
CA MET A 196 11.72 28.46 16.26
C MET A 196 11.88 28.16 14.77
N SER A 197 12.77 28.87 14.08
CA SER A 197 13.11 28.63 12.68
C SER A 197 13.73 27.24 12.48
N ASP A 198 14.67 26.84 13.33
CA ASP A 198 15.31 25.52 13.27
C ASP A 198 14.29 24.38 13.51
N GLN A 199 13.34 24.61 14.42
CA GLN A 199 12.24 23.67 14.67
C GLN A 199 11.29 23.57 13.47
N ILE A 200 10.95 24.69 12.84
CA ILE A 200 10.13 24.72 11.62
C ILE A 200 10.80 23.91 10.52
N GLU A 201 12.09 24.12 10.26
CA GLU A 201 12.83 23.38 9.23
C GLU A 201 12.86 21.87 9.52
N THR A 202 13.07 21.49 10.78
CA THR A 202 13.05 20.08 11.20
C THR A 202 11.68 19.44 10.98
N ILE A 203 10.60 20.13 11.34
CA ILE A 203 9.22 19.62 11.15
C ILE A 203 8.90 19.50 9.66
N GLU A 204 9.27 20.50 8.84
CA GLU A 204 9.06 20.46 7.39
C GLU A 204 9.82 19.31 6.72
N LYS A 205 11.02 18.99 7.19
CA LYS A 205 11.76 17.81 6.74
C LYS A 205 11.02 16.53 7.06
N ASN A 206 10.54 16.36 8.30
CA ASN A 206 9.80 15.17 8.71
C ASN A 206 8.49 15.00 7.92
N ILE A 207 7.78 16.10 7.63
CA ILE A 207 6.57 16.07 6.78
C ILE A 207 6.92 15.53 5.39
N LYS A 208 7.99 16.04 4.75
CA LYS A 208 8.42 15.58 3.42
C LYS A 208 8.78 14.09 3.43
N GLU A 209 9.48 13.62 4.45
CA GLU A 209 9.84 12.20 4.59
C GLU A 209 8.60 11.31 4.72
N ASN A 210 7.62 11.73 5.53
CA ASN A 210 6.36 11.00 5.70
C ASN A 210 5.48 11.02 4.44
N GLU A 211 5.44 12.13 3.68
CA GLU A 211 4.71 12.21 2.41
C GLU A 211 5.32 11.28 1.34
N VAL A 212 6.65 11.18 1.28
CA VAL A 212 7.34 10.22 0.41
C VAL A 212 7.02 8.79 0.82
N LEU A 213 7.02 8.50 2.12
CA LEU A 213 6.67 7.18 2.64
C LEU A 213 5.23 6.80 2.26
N HIS A 214 4.25 7.68 2.49
CA HIS A 214 2.84 7.48 2.11
C HIS A 214 2.71 7.19 0.61
N CYS A 215 3.33 8.01 -0.25
CA CYS A 215 3.33 7.79 -1.71
C CYS A 215 3.90 6.43 -2.10
N SER A 216 4.88 5.90 -1.35
CA SER A 216 5.50 4.60 -1.61
C SER A 216 4.63 3.40 -1.18
N LEU A 217 3.69 3.59 -0.24
CA LEU A 217 2.81 2.53 0.27
C LEU A 217 1.63 2.27 -0.67
N MET A 218 1.06 3.30 -1.28
CA MET A 218 -0.07 3.21 -2.22
C MET A 218 0.09 2.17 -3.35
N PRO A 219 1.22 2.09 -4.08
CA PRO A 219 1.41 1.06 -5.09
C PRO A 219 1.51 -0.35 -4.49
N LYS A 220 2.12 -0.50 -3.29
CA LYS A 220 2.17 -1.78 -2.58
C LYS A 220 0.77 -2.25 -2.18
N LEU A 221 -0.03 -1.34 -1.65
CA LEU A 221 -1.42 -1.60 -1.28
C LEU A 221 -2.25 -2.05 -2.48
N SER A 222 -2.16 -1.31 -3.59
CA SER A 222 -2.86 -1.62 -4.84
C SER A 222 -2.48 -3.00 -5.39
N LYS A 223 -1.19 -3.35 -5.32
CA LYS A 223 -0.69 -4.67 -5.74
C LYS A 223 -1.24 -5.78 -4.86
N LEU A 224 -1.14 -5.65 -3.53
CA LEU A 224 -1.62 -6.65 -2.57
C LEU A 224 -3.14 -6.85 -2.69
N HIS A 225 -3.91 -5.78 -2.89
CA HIS A 225 -5.35 -5.86 -3.13
C HIS A 225 -5.68 -6.69 -4.37
N ARG A 226 -4.96 -6.49 -5.49
CA ARG A 226 -5.14 -7.29 -6.72
C ARG A 226 -4.79 -8.76 -6.50
N GLU A 227 -3.71 -9.04 -5.78
CA GLU A 227 -3.27 -10.41 -5.47
C GLU A 227 -4.27 -11.12 -4.53
N LEU A 228 -4.81 -10.43 -3.52
CA LEU A 228 -5.87 -10.93 -2.63
C LEU A 228 -7.12 -11.32 -3.42
N ASN A 229 -7.63 -10.41 -4.25
CA ASN A 229 -8.82 -10.67 -5.07
C ASN A 229 -8.61 -11.86 -6.01
N THR A 230 -7.40 -12.00 -6.56
CA THR A 230 -7.05 -13.14 -7.42
C THR A 230 -7.04 -14.44 -6.63
N CYS A 231 -6.48 -14.43 -5.42
CA CYS A 231 -6.44 -15.59 -4.53
C CYS A 231 -7.85 -16.03 -4.10
N GLN A 232 -8.69 -15.10 -3.65
CA GLN A 232 -10.08 -15.36 -3.27
C GLN A 232 -10.88 -15.91 -4.45
N PHE A 233 -10.71 -15.33 -5.65
CA PHE A 233 -11.39 -15.83 -6.85
C PHE A 233 -11.01 -17.28 -7.18
N ARG A 234 -9.75 -17.68 -6.99
CA ARG A 234 -9.31 -19.07 -7.18
C ARG A 234 -9.91 -20.01 -6.14
N LEU A 235 -9.93 -19.59 -4.87
CA LEU A 235 -10.56 -20.36 -3.79
C LEU A 235 -12.05 -20.59 -4.06
N CYS A 236 -12.77 -19.56 -4.54
CA CYS A 236 -14.16 -19.69 -4.98
C CYS A 236 -14.32 -20.71 -6.13
N GLN A 237 -13.39 -20.74 -7.11
CA GLN A 237 -13.42 -21.73 -8.20
C GLN A 237 -13.22 -23.17 -7.72
N MET A 238 -12.58 -23.35 -6.57
CA MET A 238 -12.36 -24.64 -5.92
C MET A 238 -13.45 -24.98 -4.88
N ASN A 239 -14.60 -24.31 -4.93
CA ASN A 239 -15.74 -24.50 -4.02
C ASN A 239 -15.46 -24.20 -2.54
N VAL A 240 -14.45 -23.39 -2.24
CA VAL A 240 -14.28 -22.86 -0.88
C VAL A 240 -15.34 -21.78 -0.64
N SER A 241 -16.08 -21.89 0.46
CA SER A 241 -17.14 -20.94 0.79
C SER A 241 -16.57 -19.58 1.22
N GLN A 242 -17.31 -18.51 0.91
CA GLN A 242 -16.98 -17.16 1.36
C GLN A 242 -16.83 -17.09 2.88
N VAL A 243 -17.73 -17.75 3.62
CA VAL A 243 -17.70 -17.83 5.09
C VAL A 243 -16.39 -18.44 5.61
N ALA A 244 -15.86 -19.47 4.93
CA ALA A 244 -14.57 -20.06 5.33
C ALA A 244 -13.41 -19.09 5.10
N MET A 245 -13.42 -18.34 3.99
CA MET A 245 -12.43 -17.30 3.73
C MET A 245 -12.54 -16.14 4.74
N ASP A 246 -13.74 -15.67 5.03
CA ASP A 246 -13.97 -14.56 5.97
C ASP A 246 -13.45 -14.89 7.38
N LYS A 247 -13.66 -16.14 7.84
CA LYS A 247 -13.09 -16.62 9.12
C LYS A 247 -11.57 -16.51 9.15
N ILE A 248 -10.90 -16.85 8.05
CA ILE A 248 -9.45 -16.74 7.92
C ILE A 248 -9.01 -15.28 7.92
N LEU A 249 -9.72 -14.41 7.20
CA LEU A 249 -9.41 -12.98 7.19
C LEU A 249 -9.57 -12.36 8.58
N GLN A 250 -10.60 -12.77 9.32
CA GLN A 250 -10.83 -12.34 10.69
C GLN A 250 -9.74 -12.86 11.64
N GLU A 251 -9.36 -14.13 11.54
CA GLU A 251 -8.23 -14.73 12.27
C GLU A 251 -6.94 -13.92 12.05
N VAL A 252 -6.62 -13.63 10.78
CA VAL A 252 -5.44 -12.85 10.43
C VAL A 252 -5.53 -11.43 10.99
N SER A 253 -6.70 -10.80 10.98
CA SER A 253 -6.91 -9.48 11.60
C SER A 253 -6.54 -9.50 13.08
N PHE A 254 -7.04 -10.46 13.85
CA PHE A 254 -6.73 -10.58 15.28
C PHE A 254 -5.23 -10.78 15.53
N LEU A 255 -4.58 -11.66 14.77
CA LEU A 255 -3.13 -11.86 14.88
C LEU A 255 -2.37 -10.58 14.56
N ALA A 256 -2.81 -9.89 13.51
CA ALA A 256 -2.20 -8.67 13.06
C ALA A 256 -2.34 -7.57 14.13
N ASP A 257 -3.42 -7.52 14.92
CA ASP A 257 -3.61 -6.55 16.01
C ASP A 257 -2.67 -6.81 17.20
N THR A 258 -2.25 -8.07 17.40
CA THR A 258 -1.25 -8.44 18.43
C THR A 258 0.20 -8.29 17.97
N GLU A 259 0.43 -7.92 16.70
CA GLU A 259 1.76 -7.84 16.12
C GLU A 259 2.54 -6.61 16.65
N PRO A 260 3.74 -6.77 17.22
CA PRO A 260 4.54 -5.63 17.68
C PRO A 260 4.96 -4.71 16.53
N GLU A 261 4.85 -3.41 16.76
CA GLU A 261 5.20 -2.37 15.77
C GLU A 261 6.61 -2.50 15.16
N PRO A 262 7.69 -2.78 15.94
CA PRO A 262 9.03 -2.98 15.35
C PRO A 262 9.08 -4.16 14.38
N LEU A 263 8.36 -5.24 14.67
CA LEU A 263 8.27 -6.41 13.80
C LEU A 263 7.53 -6.06 12.51
N ALA A 264 6.39 -5.37 12.62
CA ALA A 264 5.60 -4.94 11.47
C ALA A 264 6.43 -4.08 10.49
N ARG A 265 7.27 -3.16 11.00
CA ARG A 265 8.18 -2.35 10.16
C ARG A 265 9.19 -3.18 9.40
N ILE A 266 9.83 -4.15 10.07
CA ILE A 266 10.80 -5.04 9.43
C ILE A 266 10.10 -5.84 8.32
N LEU A 267 8.94 -6.41 8.62
CA LEU A 267 8.17 -7.22 7.66
C LEU A 267 7.66 -6.41 6.46
N LEU A 268 7.43 -5.10 6.61
CA LEU A 268 7.07 -4.19 5.51
C LEU A 268 8.22 -3.89 4.54
N GLN A 269 9.47 -3.97 5.02
CA GLN A 269 10.67 -3.78 4.21
C GLN A 269 11.10 -5.07 3.51
N LEU A 270 10.77 -6.22 4.09
CA LEU A 270 11.07 -7.51 3.51
C LEU A 270 10.09 -7.82 2.36
N THR A 271 10.63 -8.07 1.17
CA THR A 271 9.90 -8.78 0.13
C THR A 271 9.89 -10.27 0.47
N LEU A 272 9.06 -10.66 1.44
CA LEU A 272 8.86 -12.07 1.74
C LEU A 272 8.22 -12.73 0.52
N ARG A 273 9.02 -13.54 -0.16
CA ARG A 273 8.53 -14.41 -1.21
C ARG A 273 7.78 -15.57 -0.54
N TRP A 274 6.48 -15.42 -0.31
CA TRP A 274 5.70 -16.47 0.34
C TRP A 274 5.55 -17.67 -0.60
N GLN A 275 6.39 -18.68 -0.38
CA GLN A 275 6.44 -19.93 -1.12
C GLN A 275 6.33 -21.07 -0.09
N PRO A 276 5.12 -21.36 0.40
CA PRO A 276 4.92 -22.38 1.44
C PRO A 276 5.62 -23.69 1.07
N ASP A 277 5.59 -24.06 -0.20
CA ASP A 277 6.06 -25.32 -0.75
C ASP A 277 7.60 -25.40 -0.77
N ARG A 278 8.32 -24.27 -0.62
CA ARG A 278 9.78 -24.27 -0.36
C ARG A 278 10.14 -24.55 1.10
N TYR A 279 9.19 -24.37 2.01
CA TYR A 279 9.40 -24.45 3.45
C TYR A 279 8.54 -25.52 4.12
N LEU A 280 7.67 -26.20 3.38
CA LEU A 280 6.72 -27.21 3.86
C LEU A 280 7.02 -28.56 3.20
N ALA A 281 7.34 -29.56 4.01
CA ALA A 281 7.41 -30.95 3.57
C ALA A 281 6.00 -31.56 3.54
N LEU A 282 5.47 -31.82 2.33
CA LEU A 282 4.36 -32.69 1.88
C LEU A 282 3.01 -32.74 2.65
N ASP A 283 2.90 -32.30 3.90
CA ASP A 283 1.68 -32.38 4.71
C ASP A 283 1.23 -30.99 5.22
N CYS A 284 0.45 -30.30 4.38
CA CYS A 284 -0.14 -28.99 4.70
C CYS A 284 -1.34 -29.08 5.68
N THR A 285 -1.69 -30.27 6.16
CA THR A 285 -2.84 -30.49 7.06
C THR A 285 -2.57 -30.06 8.51
N LYS A 286 -1.28 -29.96 8.91
CA LYS A 286 -0.86 -29.51 10.26
C LYS A 286 -0.58 -27.99 10.35
N VAL A 287 -0.95 -27.23 9.31
CA VAL A 287 -0.56 -25.82 9.07
C VAL A 287 -1.04 -24.83 10.13
N PHE A 288 -2.06 -25.15 10.94
CA PHE A 288 -2.49 -24.30 12.05
C PHE A 288 -1.34 -23.96 13.02
N HIS A 289 -0.41 -24.90 13.27
CA HIS A 289 0.73 -24.66 14.16
C HIS A 289 1.97 -24.06 13.45
N LEU A 290 2.11 -24.27 12.14
CA LEU A 290 3.21 -23.75 11.32
C LEU A 290 3.01 -22.28 10.94
N PHE A 291 1.76 -21.82 10.81
CA PHE A 291 1.45 -20.42 10.54
C PHE A 291 1.81 -19.50 11.73
N LEU A 292 1.58 -19.98 12.96
CA LEU A 292 2.05 -19.33 14.19
C LEU A 292 3.58 -19.24 14.20
N SER A 293 4.27 -20.32 13.83
CA SER A 293 5.73 -20.30 13.79
C SER A 293 6.27 -19.46 12.65
N PHE A 294 5.64 -19.32 11.48
CA PHE A 294 6.17 -18.45 10.41
C PHE A 294 5.97 -16.95 10.65
N LEU A 295 4.87 -16.54 11.31
CA LEU A 295 4.76 -15.18 11.88
C LEU A 295 5.77 -14.97 13.03
N LEU A 296 6.12 -16.03 13.79
CA LEU A 296 7.13 -16.02 14.87
C LEU A 296 8.58 -16.33 14.42
N ILE A 297 8.84 -16.79 13.19
CA ILE A 297 10.18 -17.22 12.75
C ILE A 297 11.04 -15.98 12.44
N ALA A 298 10.41 -14.83 12.19
CA ALA A 298 11.10 -13.54 12.28
C ALA A 298 11.68 -13.26 13.68
N ASN A 299 11.10 -13.83 14.75
CA ASN A 299 11.62 -13.73 16.12
C ASN A 299 12.79 -14.68 16.41
N ARG A 300 13.02 -15.74 15.60
CA ARG A 300 14.23 -16.59 15.72
C ARG A 300 15.41 -16.11 14.87
N CYS A 301 15.17 -15.44 13.74
CA CYS A 301 16.25 -14.84 12.96
C CYS A 301 16.90 -13.62 13.65
N CYS A 302 16.16 -12.84 14.45
CA CYS A 302 16.74 -11.78 15.30
C CYS A 302 17.48 -12.31 16.54
N ALA A 303 17.12 -13.49 17.06
CA ALA A 303 17.85 -14.11 18.17
C ALA A 303 19.21 -14.67 17.74
N LEU A 304 19.35 -15.07 16.46
CA LEU A 304 20.59 -15.56 15.89
C LEU A 304 21.57 -14.43 15.50
N THR A 305 21.09 -13.21 15.24
CA THR A 305 21.98 -12.05 14.98
C THR A 305 22.46 -11.38 16.27
N HIS A 306 21.74 -11.48 17.39
CA HIS A 306 22.22 -11.00 18.69
C HIS A 306 23.09 -12.00 19.46
N SER A 307 23.09 -13.29 19.10
CA SER A 307 23.97 -14.30 19.72
C SER A 307 25.37 -14.38 19.10
N VAL A 308 25.64 -13.71 17.98
CA VAL A 308 26.95 -13.74 17.29
C VAL A 308 27.91 -12.63 17.76
N ASN A 309 27.44 -11.65 18.54
CA ASN A 309 28.29 -10.60 19.12
C ASN A 309 28.70 -10.81 20.59
N LYS A 310 28.45 -12.00 21.14
CA LYS A 310 29.01 -12.44 22.43
C LYS A 310 29.49 -13.89 22.32
N THR A 311 30.58 -14.11 21.62
CA THR A 311 31.54 -15.23 21.83
C THR A 311 32.63 -15.12 20.78
N ASN A 312 33.49 -14.12 20.93
CA ASN A 312 34.81 -14.18 20.32
C ASN A 312 35.84 -14.38 21.45
N SER A 313 36.07 -15.63 21.82
CA SER A 313 37.28 -16.07 22.53
C SER A 313 37.41 -17.59 22.43
N GLY A 314 38.34 -18.07 21.61
CA GLY A 314 38.85 -19.45 21.70
C GLY A 314 38.80 -20.27 20.42
N ALA A 315 39.89 -20.18 19.65
CA ALA A 315 40.51 -21.21 18.80
C ALA A 315 39.74 -22.51 18.47
N HIS A 316 39.58 -22.83 17.18
CA HIS A 316 40.44 -23.79 16.47
C HIS A 316 40.02 -24.01 15.01
N LYS A 317 41.03 -24.35 14.19
CA LYS A 317 41.02 -24.68 12.76
C LYS A 317 39.95 -25.71 12.34
N GLY A 318 39.38 -25.55 11.15
CA GLY A 318 38.68 -26.64 10.46
C GLY A 318 37.95 -26.23 9.18
N SER A 319 38.60 -26.50 8.04
CA SER A 319 38.08 -26.76 6.69
C SER A 319 36.79 -26.09 6.20
N TRP A 320 36.95 -25.31 5.13
CA TRP A 320 35.95 -25.14 4.08
C TRP A 320 35.53 -26.52 3.55
N CYS A 321 34.24 -26.75 3.36
CA CYS A 321 33.70 -27.61 2.31
C CYS A 321 32.24 -27.25 2.05
N ASP A 322 31.96 -27.18 0.75
CA ASP A 322 30.67 -27.09 0.09
C ASP A 322 29.57 -27.96 0.71
N HIS A 323 28.36 -27.41 0.78
CA HIS A 323 27.29 -27.87 -0.11
C HIS A 323 26.05 -26.97 0.01
N ALA A 324 25.58 -26.54 -1.16
CA ALA A 324 24.25 -26.04 -1.38
C ALA A 324 23.21 -27.04 -0.87
N PHE A 325 22.18 -26.56 -0.17
CA PHE A 325 20.77 -26.88 -0.39
C PHE A 325 19.90 -25.88 0.36
#